data_AF-A0A1B2Z6I8-F1
#
_entry.id   AF-A0A1B2Z6I8-F1
#
_cell.length_a   1.000
_cell.length_b   1.000
_cell.length_c   1.000
_cell.angle_alpha   90.00
_cell.angle_beta   90.00
_cell.angle_gamma   90.00
#
_symmetry.space_group_name_H-M   'P 1'
#
loop_
_entity.id
_entity.type
_entity.pdbx_description
1 polymer ?
#
loop_
_entity_poly.entity_id
_entity_poly.type
_entity_poly.pdbx_seq_one_letter_code
_entity_poly.pdbx_strand_id
1 'polypeptide(L)' 'MSWEGHLSGLLVGFVFALAFKTSIAKPVRYDWENDHYDDLQDPFLQQFDEEGNFIESPKEELHTTDSSLEVHYSFKNKDP' A
#
# COMPACT_ATOMS: atom_id res chain seq x y z
N MET A 1 -13.99 -42.18 16.13
CA MET A 1 -12.75 -41.74 15.45
C MET A 1 -11.95 -42.99 15.14
N SER A 2 -11.81 -43.34 13.86
CA SER A 2 -11.26 -44.64 13.43
C SER A 2 -9.89 -44.45 12.78
N TRP A 3 -9.03 -45.47 12.86
CA TRP A 3 -7.69 -45.47 12.27
C TRP A 3 -7.70 -45.22 10.75
N GLU A 4 -8.73 -45.69 10.05
CA GLU A 4 -8.95 -45.45 8.61
C GLU A 4 -9.18 -43.96 8.28
N GLY A 5 -9.81 -43.21 9.19
CA GLY A 5 -9.99 -41.77 9.06
C GLY A 5 -8.68 -41.00 9.26
N HIS A 6 -7.84 -41.44 10.20
CA HIS A 6 -6.53 -40.82 10.43
C HIS A 6 -5.56 -41.09 9.28
N LEU A 7 -5.53 -42.31 8.74
CA LEU A 7 -4.66 -42.67 7.62
C LEU A 7 -5.09 -41.96 6.32
N SER A 8 -6.41 -41.88 6.07
CA SER A 8 -6.92 -41.13 4.92
C SER A 8 -6.65 -39.63 5.04
N GLY A 9 -6.77 -39.06 6.24
CA GLY A 9 -6.36 -37.68 6.52
C GLY A 9 -4.88 -37.42 6.25
N LEU A 10 -4.00 -38.34 6.68
CA LEU A 10 -2.56 -38.25 6.41
C LEU A 10 -2.25 -38.34 4.91
N LEU A 11 -2.89 -39.27 4.20
CA LEU A 11 -2.66 -39.48 2.77
C LEU A 11 -3.13 -38.29 1.93
N VAL A 12 -4.31 -37.76 2.22
CA VAL A 12 -4.84 -36.54 1.57
C VAL A 12 -3.96 -35.33 1.88
N GLY A 13 -3.56 -35.15 3.14
CA GLY A 13 -2.66 -34.07 3.54
C GLY A 13 -1.29 -34.15 2.86
N PHE A 14 -0.74 -35.36 2.72
CA PHE A 14 0.52 -35.60 2.01
C PHE A 14 0.43 -35.26 0.52
N VAL A 15 -0.65 -35.67 -0.15
CA VAL A 15 -0.89 -35.31 -1.56
C VAL A 15 -1.00 -33.79 -1.73
N PHE A 16 -1.73 -33.11 -0.86
CA PHE A 16 -1.87 -31.65 -0.92
C PHE A 16 -0.55 -30.92 -0.62
N ALA A 17 0.27 -31.43 0.30
CA ALA A 17 1.58 -30.85 0.58
C ALA A 17 2.52 -30.90 -0.64
N LEU A 18 2.36 -31.90 -1.52
CA LEU A 18 3.12 -32.01 -2.77
C LEU A 18 2.46 -31.22 -3.92
N ALA A 19 1.13 -31.27 -4.04
CA ALA A 19 0.39 -30.60 -5.11
C ALA A 19 0.38 -29.07 -4.98
N PHE A 20 0.27 -28.56 -3.75
CA PHE A 20 0.32 -27.13 -3.44
C PHE A 20 1.70 -26.70 -2.94
N LYS A 21 2.72 -27.53 -3.17
CA LYS A 21 4.11 -27.13 -2.98
C LYS A 21 4.38 -26.00 -3.96
N THR A 22 4.41 -24.79 -3.44
CA THR A 22 4.91 -23.56 -4.10
C THR A 22 4.11 -23.04 -5.29
N SER A 23 3.22 -22.09 -5.00
CA SER A 23 3.17 -20.82 -5.72
C SER A 23 2.95 -19.67 -4.74
N ILE A 24 3.73 -19.65 -3.65
CA ILE A 24 3.76 -18.49 -2.76
C ILE A 24 4.27 -17.33 -3.62
N ALA A 25 3.38 -16.40 -3.97
CA ALA A 25 3.75 -15.20 -4.69
C ALA A 25 4.86 -14.52 -3.88
N LYS A 26 5.96 -14.16 -4.55
CA LYS A 26 7.00 -13.37 -3.88
C LYS A 26 6.33 -12.09 -3.37
N PRO A 27 6.62 -11.65 -2.13
CA PRO A 27 6.12 -10.36 -1.66
C PRO A 27 6.55 -9.29 -2.66
N VAL A 28 5.66 -8.32 -2.91
CA VAL A 28 5.99 -7.14 -3.70
C VAL A 28 7.12 -6.44 -2.96
N ARG A 29 8.26 -6.25 -3.65
CA ARG A 29 9.38 -5.45 -3.14
C ARG A 29 9.22 -4.05 -3.68
N TYR A 30 9.31 -3.06 -2.81
CA TYR A 30 9.34 -1.65 -3.21
C TYR A 30 10.79 -1.20 -3.48
N ASP A 31 10.96 -0.16 -4.28
CA ASP A 31 12.29 0.34 -4.65
C ASP A 31 13.10 0.81 -3.42
N TRP A 32 12.43 1.37 -2.41
CA TRP A 32 13.03 1.78 -1.13
C TRP A 32 13.55 0.60 -0.27
N GLU A 33 13.16 -0.65 -0.56
CA GLU A 33 13.70 -1.84 0.11
C GLU A 33 15.07 -2.29 -0.46
N ASN A 34 15.61 -1.59 -1.44
CA ASN A 34 16.91 -1.88 -2.02
C ASN A 34 18.03 -1.22 -1.21
N ASP A 35 19.09 -1.96 -0.89
CA ASP A 35 20.25 -1.44 -0.16
C ASP A 35 20.97 -0.27 -0.88
N HIS A 36 20.73 -0.12 -2.18
CA HIS A 36 21.30 0.93 -3.03
C HIS A 36 20.30 2.05 -3.34
N TYR A 37 19.19 2.11 -2.63
CA TYR A 37 18.19 3.16 -2.78
C TYR A 37 18.75 4.51 -2.32
N ASP A 38 18.44 5.57 -3.06
CA ASP A 38 18.86 6.95 -2.74
C ASP A 38 17.64 7.76 -2.27
N ASP A 39 17.51 7.86 -0.94
CA ASP A 39 16.42 8.58 -0.26
C ASP A 39 16.33 10.06 -0.70
N LEU A 40 17.45 10.67 -1.11
CA LEU A 40 17.48 12.08 -1.51
C LEU A 40 16.81 12.33 -2.86
N GLN A 41 16.72 11.30 -3.71
CA GLN A 41 16.10 11.38 -5.03
C GLN A 41 14.64 10.93 -5.02
N ASP A 42 14.12 10.49 -3.88
CA ASP A 42 12.74 10.06 -3.72
C ASP A 42 11.78 11.27 -3.78
N PRO A 43 10.86 11.33 -4.77
CA PRO A 43 9.94 12.45 -4.92
C PRO A 43 8.95 12.63 -3.76
N PHE A 44 8.66 11.56 -3.02
CA PHE A 44 7.79 11.58 -1.84
C PHE A 44 8.56 12.10 -0.62
N LEU A 45 9.78 11.60 -0.36
CA LEU A 45 10.60 12.07 0.77
C LEU A 45 11.02 13.54 0.62
N GLN A 46 11.18 14.02 -0.62
CA GLN A 46 11.43 15.45 -0.89
C GLN A 46 10.28 16.39 -0.45
N GLN A 47 9.11 15.85 -0.13
CA GLN A 47 7.97 16.63 0.38
C GLN A 47 7.99 16.79 1.91
N PHE A 48 9.03 16.33 2.60
CA PHE A 48 9.16 16.46 4.05
C PHE A 48 10.37 17.33 4.41
N ASP A 49 10.24 18.14 5.46
CA ASP A 49 11.35 18.87 6.06
C ASP A 49 12.21 17.98 6.99
N GLU A 50 13.30 18.53 7.51
CA GLU A 50 14.23 17.83 8.42
C GLU A 50 13.56 17.36 9.72
N GLU A 51 12.44 17.98 10.12
CA GLU A 51 11.65 17.60 11.29
C GLU A 51 10.56 16.57 10.96
N GLY A 52 10.41 16.18 9.69
CA GLY A 52 9.41 15.23 9.20
C GLY A 52 8.02 15.83 9.02
N ASN A 53 7.88 17.17 8.97
CA ASN A 53 6.63 17.80 8.60
C ASN A 53 6.51 17.86 7.08
N PHE A 54 5.29 17.66 6.58
CA PHE A 54 5.00 17.80 5.16
C PHE A 54 5.12 19.28 4.74
N ILE A 55 5.87 19.52 3.67
CA ILE A 55 6.01 20.81 2.99
C ILE A 55 5.43 20.72 1.59
N GLU A 56 4.52 21.65 1.25
CA GLU A 56 4.03 21.78 -0.11
C GLU A 56 5.17 22.30 -1.00
N SER A 57 5.84 21.39 -1.72
CA SER A 57 6.84 21.77 -2.72
C SER A 57 6.16 22.60 -3.83
N PRO A 58 6.75 23.69 -4.33
CA PRO A 58 6.10 24.59 -5.32
C PRO A 58 5.90 23.99 -6.73
N LYS A 59 5.89 22.67 -6.90
CA LYS A 59 5.88 21.99 -8.20
C LYS A 59 4.54 21.33 -8.51
N GLU A 60 3.46 22.03 -8.22
CA GLU A 60 2.40 22.11 -9.21
C GLU A 60 2.45 23.55 -9.71
N GLU A 61 2.88 23.75 -10.96
CA GLU A 61 2.35 24.89 -11.70
C GLU A 61 0.85 24.82 -11.47
N LEU A 62 0.33 25.83 -10.78
CA LEU A 62 -1.07 26.05 -10.56
C LEU A 62 -1.80 25.79 -11.87
N HIS A 63 -2.27 24.57 -12.08
CA HIS A 63 -3.27 24.30 -13.07
C HIS A 63 -4.46 25.09 -12.55
N THR A 64 -4.64 26.25 -13.15
CA THR A 64 -5.75 27.17 -12.98
C THR A 64 -5.70 28.05 -11.71
N THR A 65 -4.87 29.10 -11.79
CA THR A 65 -5.46 30.44 -11.62
C THR A 65 -6.44 30.67 -12.77
N ASP A 66 -7.56 29.92 -12.82
CA ASP A 66 -8.75 30.40 -13.52
C ASP A 66 -9.43 31.32 -12.53
N SER A 67 -9.40 32.61 -12.81
CA SER A 67 -10.05 33.65 -12.01
C SER A 67 -11.60 33.55 -12.03
N SER A 68 -12.17 32.34 -12.10
CA SER A 68 -13.63 32.11 -12.13
C SER A 68 -14.10 30.82 -11.43
N LEU A 69 -13.31 30.20 -10.55
CA LEU A 69 -13.80 29.07 -9.74
C LEU A 69 -14.81 29.56 -8.69
N GLU A 70 -16.10 29.54 -9.05
CA GLU A 70 -17.20 29.88 -8.14
C GLU A 70 -17.53 28.67 -7.26
N VAL A 71 -17.00 28.66 -6.04
CA VAL A 71 -17.23 27.57 -5.07
C VAL A 71 -18.56 27.80 -4.34
N HIS A 72 -19.59 27.01 -4.69
CA HIS A 72 -20.86 26.98 -3.95
C HIS A 72 -20.81 25.92 -2.85
N TYR A 73 -20.88 26.33 -1.58
CA TYR A 73 -21.00 25.40 -0.45
C TYR A 73 -22.32 25.60 0.30
N SER A 74 -22.92 24.48 0.73
CA SER A 74 -24.09 24.46 1.60
C SER A 74 -23.67 23.91 2.96
N PHE A 75 -23.61 24.77 3.97
CA PHE A 75 -23.36 24.35 5.35
C PHE A 75 -24.68 23.93 5.99
N LYS A 76 -24.80 22.66 6.39
CA LYS A 76 -25.85 22.23 7.32
C LYS A 76 -25.27 22.21 8.72
N ASN A 77 -25.71 23.16 9.55
CA ASN A 77 -25.51 23.07 10.99
C ASN A 77 -26.12 21.75 11.46
N LYS A 78 -25.34 20.97 12.22
CA LYS A 78 -25.88 19.86 12.97
C LYS A 78 -26.57 20.49 14.18
N ASP A 79 -27.89 20.44 14.22
CA ASP A 79 -28.64 20.91 15.38
C ASP A 79 -28.16 20.17 16.64
N PRO A 80 -28.02 20.87 17.79
CA PRO A 80 -27.53 20.30 19.04
C PRO A 80 -28.48 19.26 19.66
#